data_AF-A0A1A8X8D1-F1
#
_entry.id   AF-A0A1A8X8D1-F1
#
_cell.length_a   1.000
_cell.length_b   1.000
_cell.length_c   1.000
_cell.angle_alpha   90.00
_cell.angle_beta   90.00
_cell.angle_gamma   90.00
#
_symmetry.space_group_name_H-M   'P 1'
#
loop_
_entity.id
_entity.type
_entity.pdbx_description
1 polymer ?
#
loop_
_entity_poly.entity_id
_entity_poly.type
_entity_poly.pdbx_seq_one_letter_code
_entity_poly.pdbx_strand_id
1 'polypeptide(L)'
;MNNCSVCRKTITCPPNIRELPKWQLSSRCQRELSECSLYLNDYLLGKKHFTETKFREYPPKKSTLISMNRNELGIRQHVRRRDISNAMNSVNPFYLSKKKLHRILYIYSNYIKNSFYDMMNFLLETFMDVATKYGIPEEYQIKCWEECKQGLLADYKIINRYFQMRFNNLTKHKILLGASLHYFLFFHTPCYYNYVRKSSNRWTTFLKEKIQNYKS
;
A
#
# COMPACT_ATOMS: atom_id res chain seq x y z
N MET A 1 22.37 72.40 33.43
CA MET A 1 21.25 71.48 33.79
C MET A 1 20.46 71.21 32.52
N ASN A 2 20.33 69.94 32.18
CA ASN A 2 20.03 69.46 30.83
C ASN A 2 18.54 69.59 30.46
N ASN A 3 18.31 70.17 29.28
CA ASN A 3 17.10 69.99 28.47
C ASN A 3 17.15 68.61 27.79
N CYS A 4 16.02 67.90 27.74
CA CYS A 4 15.41 67.44 26.48
C CYS A 4 14.16 66.60 26.74
N SER A 5 13.05 67.07 26.17
CA SER A 5 11.86 66.33 25.82
C SER A 5 12.20 65.13 24.93
N VAL A 6 11.68 63.94 25.26
CA VAL A 6 11.79 62.75 24.40
C VAL A 6 10.41 62.18 24.11
N CYS A 7 10.07 62.26 22.82
CA CYS A 7 8.90 61.74 22.15
C CYS A 7 8.79 60.22 22.24
N ARG A 8 7.54 59.75 22.20
CA ARG A 8 7.13 58.36 21.94
C ARG A 8 7.86 57.80 20.73
N LYS A 9 8.53 56.66 20.90
CA LYS A 9 8.93 55.77 19.80
C LYS A 9 8.07 54.51 19.84
N THR A 10 6.99 54.53 19.07
CA THR A 10 6.39 53.33 18.49
C THR A 10 7.36 52.85 17.41
N ILE A 11 8.04 51.73 17.64
CA ILE A 11 8.75 51.02 16.57
C ILE A 11 7.78 49.97 16.02
N THR A 12 7.17 50.35 14.91
CA THR A 12 6.52 49.46 13.95
C THR A 12 7.56 48.48 13.40
N CYS A 13 7.31 47.18 13.55
CA CYS A 13 8.05 46.18 12.78
C CYS A 13 7.49 46.15 11.35
N PRO A 14 8.34 46.12 10.31
CA PRO A 14 7.90 46.04 8.92
C PRO A 14 7.31 44.65 8.59
N PRO A 15 6.32 44.57 7.68
CA PRO A 15 5.86 43.30 7.16
C PRO A 15 6.81 42.85 6.06
N ASN A 16 7.52 41.72 6.23
CA ASN A 16 8.23 41.11 5.11
C ASN A 16 8.25 39.59 5.17
N ILE A 17 7.30 39.02 4.42
CA ILE A 17 7.42 37.86 3.52
C ILE A 17 8.15 36.62 4.08
N ARG A 18 7.35 35.66 4.51
CA ARG A 18 7.48 34.30 4.00
C ARG A 18 6.13 33.88 3.44
N GLU A 19 5.98 34.07 2.13
CA GLU A 19 4.96 33.40 1.34
C GLU A 19 5.07 31.90 1.54
N LEU A 20 4.10 31.34 2.26
CA LEU A 20 3.86 29.91 2.31
C LEU A 20 3.27 29.47 0.96
N PRO A 21 3.75 28.39 0.34
CA PRO A 21 3.25 27.93 -0.95
C PRO A 21 1.74 27.64 -0.90
N LYS A 22 1.01 28.24 -1.85
CA LYS A 22 -0.43 28.06 -2.13
C LYS A 22 -0.76 26.64 -2.63
N TRP A 23 -0.62 25.62 -1.78
CA TRP A 23 -1.14 24.27 -2.04
C TRP A 23 -2.12 23.76 -0.97
N GLN A 24 -2.50 24.61 -0.03
CA GLN A 24 -3.62 24.34 0.86
C GLN A 24 -4.81 25.18 0.43
N LEU A 25 -5.53 24.75 -0.61
CA LEU A 25 -6.97 24.98 -0.80
C LEU A 25 -7.43 24.35 -2.13
N SER A 26 -8.43 23.46 -2.03
CA SER A 26 -8.98 22.57 -3.07
C SER A 26 -8.04 21.38 -3.41
N SER A 27 -8.44 20.12 -3.21
CA SER A 27 -9.74 19.52 -3.45
C SER A 27 -10.14 18.57 -2.32
N ARG A 28 -11.45 18.53 -2.06
CA ARG A 28 -12.07 17.48 -1.25
C ARG A 28 -11.75 16.12 -1.88
N CYS A 29 -10.81 15.39 -1.31
CA CYS A 29 -10.56 13.99 -1.64
C CYS A 29 -11.70 13.12 -1.06
N GLN A 30 -12.84 13.11 -1.75
CA GLN A 30 -14.05 12.38 -1.34
C GLN A 30 -14.35 11.15 -2.21
N ARG A 31 -13.47 10.79 -3.16
CA ARG A 31 -13.71 9.68 -4.12
C ARG A 31 -12.82 8.44 -3.95
N GLU A 32 -11.72 8.50 -3.20
CA GLU A 32 -10.83 7.33 -3.04
C GLU A 32 -11.32 6.33 -1.98
N LEU A 33 -12.02 6.82 -0.95
CA LEU A 33 -12.53 5.96 0.14
C LEU A 33 -13.78 5.17 -0.28
N SER A 34 -14.57 5.68 -1.24
CA SER A 34 -15.74 4.98 -1.76
C SER A 34 -15.35 3.72 -2.51
N GLU A 35 -14.27 3.74 -3.29
CA GLU A 35 -13.79 2.54 -3.99
C GLU A 35 -13.33 1.46 -3.00
N CYS A 36 -12.51 1.82 -2.00
CA CYS A 36 -12.18 0.92 -0.89
C CYS A 36 -13.44 0.35 -0.22
N SER A 37 -14.43 1.20 0.05
CA SER A 37 -15.68 0.78 0.70
C SER A 37 -16.47 -0.19 -0.16
N LEU A 38 -16.52 -0.04 -1.49
CA LEU A 38 -17.20 -0.98 -2.38
C LEU A 38 -16.51 -2.36 -2.36
N TYR A 39 -15.17 -2.38 -2.44
CA TYR A 39 -14.40 -3.63 -2.41
C TYR A 39 -14.49 -4.36 -1.07
N LEU A 40 -14.61 -3.61 0.04
CA LEU A 40 -14.66 -4.15 1.40
C LEU A 40 -16.09 -4.42 1.89
N ASN A 41 -17.10 -3.67 1.43
CA ASN A 41 -18.51 -3.87 1.80
C ASN A 41 -19.02 -5.21 1.26
N ASP A 42 -18.67 -5.59 0.03
CA ASP A 42 -18.99 -6.92 -0.51
C ASP A 42 -18.45 -8.07 0.35
N TYR A 43 -17.35 -7.83 1.07
CA TYR A 43 -16.70 -8.80 1.96
C TYR A 43 -17.27 -8.76 3.38
N LEU A 44 -17.49 -7.55 3.93
CA LEU A 44 -18.10 -7.34 5.25
C LEU A 44 -19.58 -7.81 5.29
N LEU A 45 -20.28 -7.80 4.16
CA LEU A 45 -21.68 -8.19 4.03
C LEU A 45 -21.90 -9.70 3.74
N GLY A 46 -20.87 -10.54 3.85
CA GLY A 46 -21.05 -11.97 4.08
C GLY A 46 -21.86 -12.75 3.02
N LYS A 47 -21.55 -12.61 1.72
CA LYS A 47 -22.19 -13.44 0.67
C LYS A 47 -21.41 -14.67 0.19
N LYS A 48 -20.27 -15.02 0.80
CA LYS A 48 -19.60 -16.32 0.51
C LYS A 48 -19.01 -16.94 1.77
N HIS A 49 -19.48 -18.14 2.10
CA HIS A 49 -18.87 -19.03 3.08
C HIS A 49 -17.38 -19.22 2.75
N PHE A 50 -16.54 -19.05 3.77
CA PHE A 50 -15.09 -19.14 3.71
C PHE A 50 -14.67 -20.57 3.36
N THR A 51 -14.26 -20.81 2.12
CA THR A 51 -13.27 -21.84 1.83
C THR A 51 -11.92 -21.15 1.82
N GLU A 52 -11.00 -21.72 2.57
CA GLU A 52 -9.61 -21.30 2.69
C GLU A 52 -9.04 -21.09 1.28
N THR A 53 -8.99 -19.82 0.84
CA THR A 53 -8.42 -19.48 -0.45
C THR A 53 -6.92 -19.63 -0.27
N LYS A 54 -6.40 -20.81 -0.60
CA LYS A 54 -4.97 -21.11 -0.64
C LYS A 54 -4.29 -19.98 -1.40
N PHE A 55 -3.61 -19.12 -0.66
CA PHE A 55 -2.77 -18.09 -1.24
C PHE A 55 -1.72 -18.80 -2.08
N ARG A 56 -1.69 -18.50 -3.38
CA ARG A 56 -0.53 -18.85 -4.20
C ARG A 56 0.56 -17.87 -3.76
N GLU A 57 1.49 -18.35 -2.95
CA GLU A 57 2.77 -17.64 -2.83
C GLU A 57 3.31 -17.52 -4.26
N TYR A 58 3.49 -16.28 -4.73
CA TYR A 58 4.10 -16.04 -6.02
C TYR A 58 5.54 -16.56 -5.91
N PRO A 59 5.94 -17.56 -6.71
CA PRO A 59 7.25 -18.18 -6.56
C PRO A 59 8.32 -17.10 -6.81
N PRO A 60 9.29 -16.92 -5.90
CA PRO A 60 10.41 -16.03 -6.17
C PRO A 60 11.24 -16.65 -7.30
N LYS A 61 11.15 -16.09 -8.51
CA LYS A 61 11.98 -16.47 -9.65
C LYS A 61 12.99 -15.38 -9.94
N LYS A 62 14.20 -15.80 -10.31
CA LYS A 62 15.26 -14.92 -10.82
C LYS A 62 15.05 -14.79 -12.32
N SER A 63 14.32 -13.77 -12.79
CA SER A 63 14.41 -13.37 -14.20
C SER A 63 15.48 -12.28 -14.36
N THR A 64 16.30 -12.41 -15.39
CA THR A 64 17.53 -11.63 -15.60
C THR A 64 17.30 -10.36 -16.41
N LEU A 65 16.09 -10.11 -16.92
CA LEU A 65 15.91 -9.08 -17.95
C LEU A 65 15.18 -7.82 -17.46
N ILE A 66 14.10 -7.92 -16.66
CA ILE A 66 13.43 -6.73 -16.11
C ILE A 66 12.79 -7.13 -14.77
N SER A 67 13.35 -6.68 -13.65
CA SER A 67 12.71 -6.82 -12.34
C SER A 67 12.27 -5.45 -11.86
N MET A 68 11.08 -5.33 -11.25
CA MET A 68 10.67 -4.06 -10.65
C MET A 68 11.69 -3.61 -9.61
N ASN A 69 11.94 -2.29 -9.55
CA ASN A 69 12.80 -1.74 -8.52
C ASN A 69 12.08 -1.78 -7.15
N ARG A 70 12.63 -2.54 -6.19
CA ARG A 70 12.09 -2.64 -4.81
C ARG A 70 11.91 -1.28 -4.12
N ASN A 71 12.67 -0.27 -4.54
CA ASN A 71 12.59 1.07 -3.99
C ASN A 71 11.27 1.76 -4.32
N GLU A 72 10.57 1.38 -5.40
CA GLU A 72 9.29 1.98 -5.80
C GLU A 72 8.16 1.72 -4.79
N LEU A 73 8.25 0.62 -4.05
CA LEU A 73 7.36 0.29 -2.92
C LEU A 73 8.00 0.62 -1.56
N GLY A 74 9.20 1.19 -1.55
CA GLY A 74 9.98 1.46 -0.34
C GLY A 74 10.21 0.21 0.49
N ILE A 75 10.54 -0.91 -0.15
CA ILE A 75 10.83 -2.18 0.52
C ILE A 75 12.25 -2.12 1.09
N ARG A 76 12.36 -2.16 2.42
CA ARG A 76 13.65 -2.16 3.13
C ARG A 76 14.05 -3.55 3.62
N GLN A 77 13.08 -4.43 3.84
CA GLN A 77 13.30 -5.75 4.41
C GLN A 77 12.37 -6.75 3.73
N HIS A 78 12.93 -7.90 3.36
CA HIS A 78 12.15 -9.02 2.88
C HIS A 78 11.58 -9.80 4.07
N VAL A 79 10.26 -9.80 4.20
CA VAL A 79 9.49 -10.37 5.31
C VAL A 79 8.46 -11.32 4.73
N ARG A 80 8.39 -12.52 5.32
CA ARG A 80 7.48 -13.60 4.93
C ARG A 80 6.37 -13.78 5.96
N ARG A 81 5.32 -14.52 5.59
CA ARG A 81 4.20 -14.86 6.47
C ARG A 81 4.65 -15.52 7.78
N ARG A 82 5.70 -16.34 7.73
CA ARG A 82 6.31 -16.98 8.91
C ARG A 82 6.83 -15.97 9.93
N ASP A 83 7.35 -14.83 9.48
CA ASP A 83 7.87 -13.80 10.39
C ASP A 83 6.75 -13.14 11.19
N ILE A 84 5.56 -12.97 10.59
CA ILE A 84 4.36 -12.52 11.29
C ILE A 84 3.92 -13.56 12.30
N SER A 85 3.81 -14.83 11.89
CA SER A 85 3.41 -15.92 12.78
C SER A 85 4.35 -16.04 13.98
N ASN A 86 5.66 -16.00 13.77
CA ASN A 86 6.66 -16.01 14.83
C ASN A 86 6.51 -14.82 15.78
N ALA A 87 6.27 -13.62 15.23
CA ALA A 87 6.03 -12.43 16.04
C ALA A 87 4.76 -12.57 16.91
N MET A 88 3.70 -13.18 16.35
CA MET A 88 2.42 -13.41 17.02
C MET A 88 2.46 -14.51 18.07
N ASN A 89 3.21 -15.60 17.86
CA ASN A 89 3.31 -16.71 18.82
C ASN A 89 3.87 -16.27 20.17
N SER A 90 4.65 -15.19 20.19
CA SER A 90 5.21 -14.63 21.42
C SER A 90 4.26 -13.69 22.17
N VAL A 91 3.07 -13.40 21.64
CA VAL A 91 2.13 -12.39 22.20
C VAL A 91 1.24 -13.02 23.27
N ASN A 92 1.21 -12.41 24.46
CA ASN A 92 0.25 -12.77 25.49
C ASN A 92 -1.17 -12.32 25.07
N PRO A 93 -2.18 -13.20 25.09
CA PRO A 93 -3.55 -12.85 24.68
C PRO A 93 -4.16 -11.68 25.47
N PHE A 94 -3.85 -11.57 26.75
CA PHE A 94 -4.43 -10.60 27.68
C PHE A 94 -3.62 -9.32 27.82
N TYR A 95 -2.41 -9.27 27.26
CA TYR A 95 -1.56 -8.08 27.37
C TYR A 95 -0.61 -7.92 26.18
N LEU A 96 -0.59 -6.72 25.61
CA LEU A 96 0.32 -6.34 24.54
C LEU A 96 0.91 -4.96 24.80
N SER A 97 2.24 -4.86 24.89
CA SER A 97 2.89 -3.55 25.00
C SER A 97 2.86 -2.78 23.67
N LYS A 98 2.77 -1.44 23.74
CA LYS A 98 2.81 -0.57 22.54
C LYS A 98 4.05 -0.83 21.69
N LYS A 99 5.22 -1.00 22.30
CA LYS A 99 6.49 -1.32 21.60
C LYS A 99 6.35 -2.61 20.78
N LYS A 100 5.75 -3.65 21.36
CA LYS A 100 5.55 -4.94 20.68
C LYS A 100 4.50 -4.83 19.57
N LEU A 101 3.41 -4.09 19.80
CA LEU A 101 2.42 -3.77 18.77
C LEU A 101 3.08 -3.10 17.56
N HIS A 102 3.81 -2.00 17.77
CA HIS A 102 4.49 -1.29 16.68
C HIS A 102 5.45 -2.19 15.90
N ARG A 103 6.20 -3.06 16.59
CA ARG A 103 7.08 -4.04 15.93
C ARG A 103 6.29 -5.01 15.04
N ILE A 104 5.18 -5.56 15.53
CA ILE A 104 4.36 -6.50 14.75
C ILE A 104 3.72 -5.80 13.55
N LEU A 105 3.17 -4.59 13.74
CA LEU A 105 2.59 -3.81 12.65
C LEU A 105 3.63 -3.42 11.59
N TYR A 106 4.87 -3.15 12.00
CA TYR A 106 5.97 -2.91 11.08
C TYR A 106 6.30 -4.15 10.24
N ILE A 107 6.43 -5.32 10.88
CA ILE A 107 6.65 -6.61 10.19
C ILE A 107 5.51 -6.87 9.20
N TYR A 108 4.25 -6.72 9.64
CA TYR A 108 3.08 -6.93 8.80
C TYR A 108 3.00 -5.92 7.63
N SER A 109 3.37 -4.66 7.85
CA SER A 109 3.46 -3.65 6.78
C SER A 109 4.48 -4.03 5.71
N ASN A 110 5.65 -4.52 6.12
CA ASN A 110 6.66 -5.01 5.19
C ASN A 110 6.22 -6.27 4.47
N TYR A 111 5.50 -7.17 5.15
CA TYR A 111 4.93 -8.35 4.51
C TYR A 111 3.96 -7.99 3.38
N ILE A 112 3.01 -7.07 3.63
CA ILE A 112 2.09 -6.54 2.61
C ILE A 112 2.85 -5.97 1.41
N LYS A 113 3.93 -5.21 1.66
CA LYS A 113 4.77 -4.66 0.59
C LYS A 113 5.41 -5.75 -0.25
N ASN A 114 6.07 -6.71 0.39
CA ASN A 114 6.75 -7.81 -0.32
C ASN A 114 5.75 -8.65 -1.11
N SER A 115 4.62 -9.03 -0.52
CA SER A 115 3.60 -9.81 -1.22
C SER A 115 2.99 -9.06 -2.41
N PHE A 116 2.88 -7.73 -2.37
CA PHE A 116 2.39 -6.95 -3.50
C PHE A 116 3.47 -6.86 -4.60
N TYR A 117 4.71 -6.64 -4.22
CA TYR A 117 5.87 -6.65 -5.11
C TYR A 117 6.01 -7.98 -5.86
N ASP A 118 5.91 -9.10 -5.15
CA ASP A 118 6.02 -10.44 -5.73
C ASP A 118 4.90 -10.69 -6.76
N MET A 119 3.68 -10.18 -6.48
CA MET A 119 2.57 -10.22 -7.44
C MET A 119 2.86 -9.39 -8.69
N MET A 120 3.40 -8.17 -8.54
CA MET A 120 3.73 -7.32 -9.69
C MET A 120 4.83 -7.94 -10.55
N ASN A 121 5.88 -8.49 -9.94
CA ASN A 121 6.93 -9.19 -10.69
C ASN A 121 6.39 -10.42 -11.43
N PHE A 122 5.53 -11.21 -10.78
CA PHE A 122 4.89 -12.35 -11.44
C PHE A 122 4.06 -11.92 -12.66
N LEU A 123 3.33 -10.81 -12.54
CA LEU A 123 2.55 -10.25 -13.64
C LEU A 123 3.44 -9.81 -14.79
N LEU A 124 4.53 -9.08 -14.49
CA LEU A 124 5.53 -8.65 -15.47
C LEU A 124 6.12 -9.84 -16.23
N GLU A 125 6.66 -10.82 -15.50
CA GLU A 125 7.30 -11.99 -16.10
C GLU A 125 6.33 -12.75 -17.01
N THR A 126 5.10 -12.97 -16.54
CA THR A 126 4.07 -13.66 -17.31
C THR A 126 3.70 -12.88 -18.57
N PHE A 127 3.58 -11.55 -18.45
CA PHE A 127 3.26 -10.68 -19.57
C PHE A 127 4.36 -10.66 -20.63
N MET A 128 5.62 -10.46 -20.23
CA MET A 128 6.74 -10.40 -21.18
C MET A 128 6.93 -11.74 -21.92
N ASP A 129 6.79 -12.88 -21.21
CA ASP A 129 6.86 -14.22 -21.83
C ASP A 129 5.77 -14.41 -22.89
N VAL A 130 4.52 -14.06 -22.55
CA VAL A 130 3.40 -14.19 -23.50
C VAL A 130 3.54 -13.20 -24.65
N ALA A 131 3.85 -11.92 -24.39
CA ALA A 131 3.97 -10.91 -25.43
C ALA A 131 5.10 -11.25 -26.43
N THR A 132 6.24 -11.74 -25.92
CA THR A 132 7.36 -12.17 -26.77
C THR A 132 6.98 -13.35 -27.65
N LYS A 133 6.29 -14.37 -27.10
CA LYS A 133 5.76 -15.51 -27.89
C LYS A 133 4.78 -15.07 -28.97
N TYR A 134 4.08 -13.96 -28.75
CA TYR A 134 3.12 -13.40 -29.70
C TYR A 134 3.76 -12.46 -30.73
N GLY A 135 5.09 -12.26 -30.69
CA GLY A 135 5.82 -11.40 -31.62
C GLY A 135 5.62 -9.91 -31.38
N ILE A 136 5.20 -9.52 -30.18
CA ILE A 136 4.97 -8.12 -29.84
C ILE A 136 6.33 -7.41 -29.69
N PRO A 137 6.57 -6.25 -30.35
CA PRO A 137 7.82 -5.52 -30.21
C PRO A 137 8.09 -5.07 -28.77
N GLU A 138 9.35 -5.17 -28.33
CA GLU A 138 9.76 -4.86 -26.95
C GLU A 138 9.34 -3.45 -26.50
N GLU A 139 9.46 -2.44 -27.38
CA GLU A 139 9.03 -1.07 -27.08
C GLU A 139 7.53 -1.00 -26.69
N TYR A 140 6.67 -1.73 -27.41
CA TYR A 140 5.25 -1.81 -27.09
C TYR A 140 4.99 -2.57 -25.80
N GLN A 141 5.78 -3.63 -25.52
CA GLN A 141 5.70 -4.36 -24.25
C GLN A 141 6.02 -3.44 -23.07
N ILE A 142 7.11 -2.67 -23.15
CA ILE A 142 7.53 -1.72 -22.11
C ILE A 142 6.44 -0.67 -21.87
N LYS A 143 5.85 -0.12 -22.93
CA LYS A 143 4.76 0.86 -22.81
C LYS A 143 3.53 0.29 -22.10
N CYS A 144 3.09 -0.91 -22.48
CA CYS A 144 1.95 -1.56 -21.83
C CYS A 144 2.23 -1.88 -20.37
N TRP A 145 3.45 -2.32 -20.07
CA TRP A 145 3.87 -2.60 -18.71
C TRP A 145 3.89 -1.34 -17.84
N GLU A 146 4.40 -0.22 -18.34
CA GLU A 146 4.45 1.01 -17.56
C GLU A 146 3.05 1.52 -17.21
N GLU A 147 2.09 1.47 -18.15
CA GLU A 147 0.67 1.77 -17.87
C GLU A 147 0.11 0.86 -16.75
N CYS A 148 0.39 -0.45 -16.85
CA CYS A 148 -0.04 -1.42 -15.84
C CYS A 148 0.59 -1.18 -14.47
N LYS A 149 1.90 -0.92 -14.43
CA LYS A 149 2.67 -0.62 -13.23
C LYS A 149 2.13 0.61 -12.52
N GLN A 150 1.85 1.71 -13.23
CA GLN A 150 1.34 2.92 -12.60
C GLN A 150 0.01 2.66 -11.90
N GLY A 151 -0.89 1.91 -12.54
CA GLY A 151 -2.16 1.56 -11.93
C GLY A 151 -2.05 0.53 -10.79
N LEU A 152 -1.12 -0.42 -10.87
CA LEU A 152 -0.79 -1.31 -9.74
C LEU A 152 -0.20 -0.55 -8.55
N LEU A 153 0.64 0.47 -8.78
CA LEU A 153 1.15 1.35 -7.73
C LEU A 153 0.02 2.18 -7.09
N ALA A 154 -0.97 2.60 -7.88
CA ALA A 154 -2.17 3.25 -7.35
C ALA A 154 -2.98 2.29 -6.46
N ASP A 155 -3.21 1.05 -6.89
CA ASP A 155 -3.86 0.02 -6.08
C ASP A 155 -3.12 -0.25 -4.77
N TYR A 156 -1.80 -0.34 -4.83
CA TYR A 156 -0.96 -0.49 -3.64
C TYR A 156 -1.15 0.67 -2.66
N LYS A 157 -1.15 1.92 -3.15
CA LYS A 157 -1.37 3.11 -2.31
C LYS A 157 -2.73 3.05 -1.60
N ILE A 158 -3.78 2.63 -2.32
CA ILE A 158 -5.14 2.48 -1.78
C ILE A 158 -5.16 1.48 -0.62
N ILE A 159 -4.68 0.25 -0.84
CA ILE A 159 -4.69 -0.78 0.20
C ILE A 159 -3.75 -0.44 1.36
N ASN A 160 -2.59 0.16 1.08
CA ASN A 160 -1.67 0.62 2.11
C ASN A 160 -2.32 1.70 3.00
N ARG A 161 -3.02 2.69 2.40
CA ARG A 161 -3.75 3.72 3.15
C ARG A 161 -4.82 3.11 4.05
N TYR A 162 -5.56 2.12 3.56
CA TYR A 162 -6.52 1.37 4.36
C TYR A 162 -5.86 0.74 5.59
N PHE A 163 -4.75 0.02 5.41
CA PHE A 163 -4.04 -0.62 6.51
C PHE A 163 -3.44 0.38 7.50
N GLN A 164 -2.86 1.48 7.03
CA GLN A 164 -2.33 2.54 7.89
C GLN A 164 -3.44 3.16 8.76
N MET A 165 -4.62 3.43 8.19
CA MET A 165 -5.78 3.90 8.97
C MET A 165 -6.16 2.91 10.07
N ARG A 166 -6.20 1.63 9.73
CA ARG A 166 -6.55 0.55 10.65
C ARG A 166 -5.50 0.36 11.76
N PHE A 167 -4.21 0.43 11.43
CA PHE A 167 -3.11 0.41 12.39
C PHE A 167 -3.19 1.59 13.34
N ASN A 168 -3.42 2.80 12.81
CA ASN A 168 -3.54 4.00 13.62
C ASN A 168 -4.68 3.86 14.64
N ASN A 169 -5.82 3.33 14.23
CA ASN A 169 -6.93 3.05 15.15
C ASN A 169 -6.53 2.06 16.24
N LEU A 170 -5.86 0.96 15.89
CA LEU A 170 -5.39 -0.02 16.86
C LEU A 170 -4.40 0.58 17.88
N THR A 171 -3.48 1.43 17.43
CA THR A 171 -2.45 2.05 18.29
C THR A 171 -2.98 3.13 19.25
N LYS A 172 -4.17 3.69 18.98
CA LYS A 172 -4.80 4.72 19.83
C LYS A 172 -5.38 4.17 21.12
N HIS A 173 -5.67 2.87 21.19
CA HIS A 173 -6.24 2.27 22.40
C HIS A 173 -5.24 2.33 23.57
N LYS A 174 -5.75 2.70 24.76
CA LYS A 174 -4.95 2.75 26.00
C LYS A 174 -4.60 1.34 26.48
N ILE A 175 -5.58 0.44 26.44
CA ILE A 175 -5.42 -0.98 26.77
C ILE A 175 -5.30 -1.75 25.46
N LEU A 176 -4.26 -2.57 25.36
CA LEU A 176 -3.97 -3.36 24.17
C LEU A 176 -3.93 -4.83 24.57
N LEU A 177 -4.87 -5.60 24.03
CA LEU A 177 -4.92 -7.05 24.21
C LEU A 177 -4.28 -7.74 23.01
N GLY A 178 -3.49 -8.77 23.27
CA GLY A 178 -2.92 -9.60 22.22
C GLY A 178 -4.00 -10.29 21.37
N ALA A 179 -5.12 -10.68 22.01
CA ALA A 179 -6.28 -11.23 21.33
C ALA A 179 -6.87 -10.26 20.29
N SER A 180 -6.92 -8.96 20.60
CA SER A 180 -7.39 -7.94 19.65
C SER A 180 -6.49 -7.84 18.42
N LEU A 181 -5.16 -7.93 18.61
CA LEU A 181 -4.21 -7.96 17.49
C LEU A 181 -4.35 -9.25 16.67
N HIS A 182 -4.55 -10.40 17.33
CA HIS A 182 -4.79 -11.68 16.66
C HIS A 182 -6.03 -11.61 15.78
N TYR A 183 -7.15 -11.15 16.35
CA TYR A 183 -8.41 -10.96 15.63
C TYR A 183 -8.24 -9.99 14.46
N PHE A 184 -7.54 -8.88 14.68
CA PHE A 184 -7.22 -7.91 13.63
C PHE A 184 -6.50 -8.56 12.45
N LEU A 185 -5.41 -9.30 12.70
CA LEU A 185 -4.66 -9.96 11.63
C LEU A 185 -5.48 -11.06 10.96
N PHE A 186 -6.23 -11.84 11.74
CA PHE A 186 -7.11 -12.89 11.23
C PHE A 186 -8.16 -12.33 10.26
N PHE A 187 -8.79 -11.21 10.60
CA PHE A 187 -9.83 -10.61 9.79
C PHE A 187 -9.28 -9.87 8.56
N HIS A 188 -8.23 -9.06 8.74
CA HIS A 188 -7.77 -8.17 7.67
C HIS A 188 -6.81 -8.84 6.67
N THR A 189 -6.11 -9.91 7.05
CA THR A 189 -5.19 -10.62 6.14
C THR A 189 -5.93 -11.21 4.92
N PRO A 190 -7.07 -11.91 5.08
CA PRO A 190 -7.89 -12.34 3.95
C PRO A 190 -8.40 -11.19 3.07
N CYS A 191 -8.82 -10.07 3.67
CA CYS A 191 -9.24 -8.88 2.93
C CYS A 191 -8.13 -8.38 2.00
N TYR A 192 -6.89 -8.30 2.53
CA TYR A 192 -5.72 -7.94 1.75
C TYR A 192 -5.51 -8.88 0.56
N TYR A 193 -5.50 -10.19 0.78
CA TYR A 193 -5.26 -11.14 -0.31
C TYR A 193 -6.34 -11.08 -1.39
N ASN A 194 -7.61 -10.92 -0.99
CA ASN A 194 -8.69 -10.78 -1.95
C ASN A 194 -8.50 -9.50 -2.79
N TYR A 195 -8.10 -8.40 -2.17
CA TYR A 195 -7.79 -7.16 -2.87
C TYR A 195 -6.64 -7.34 -3.87
N VAL A 196 -5.52 -7.92 -3.44
CA VAL A 196 -4.36 -8.21 -4.31
C VAL A 196 -4.75 -9.10 -5.47
N ARG A 197 -5.55 -10.15 -5.22
CA ARG A 197 -6.04 -11.05 -6.27
C ARG A 197 -6.92 -10.32 -7.28
N LYS A 198 -7.85 -9.48 -6.83
CA LYS A 198 -8.73 -8.69 -7.71
C LYS A 198 -7.91 -7.71 -8.56
N SER A 199 -6.96 -7.00 -7.95
CA SER A 199 -6.03 -6.10 -8.65
C SER A 199 -5.21 -6.86 -9.70
N SER A 200 -4.58 -7.97 -9.31
CA SER A 200 -3.81 -8.84 -10.22
C SER A 200 -4.65 -9.33 -11.41
N ASN A 201 -5.88 -9.80 -11.17
CA ASN A 201 -6.78 -10.25 -12.23
C ASN A 201 -7.16 -9.13 -13.19
N ARG A 202 -7.51 -7.95 -12.66
CA ARG A 202 -7.88 -6.78 -13.48
C ARG A 202 -6.73 -6.38 -14.40
N TRP A 203 -5.52 -6.30 -13.86
CA TRP A 203 -4.34 -5.95 -14.64
C TRP A 203 -3.89 -7.05 -15.60
N THR A 204 -4.12 -8.32 -15.26
CA THR A 204 -3.94 -9.45 -16.19
C THR A 204 -4.87 -9.31 -17.40
N THR A 205 -6.15 -8.99 -17.18
CA THR A 205 -7.12 -8.79 -18.26
C THR A 205 -6.70 -7.62 -19.17
N PHE A 206 -6.35 -6.47 -18.58
CA PHE A 206 -5.85 -5.31 -19.31
C PHE A 206 -4.66 -5.65 -20.21
N LEU A 207 -3.66 -6.35 -19.69
CA LEU A 207 -2.47 -6.73 -20.47
C LEU A 207 -2.80 -7.70 -21.61
N LYS A 208 -3.74 -8.64 -21.38
CA LYS A 208 -4.21 -9.55 -22.44
C LYS A 208 -4.92 -8.79 -23.56
N GLU A 209 -5.77 -7.83 -23.23
CA GLU A 209 -6.46 -6.99 -24.22
C GLU A 209 -5.46 -6.19 -25.06
N LYS A 210 -4.40 -5.64 -24.46
CA LYS A 210 -3.32 -4.96 -25.20
C LYS A 210 -2.65 -5.88 -26.23
N ILE A 211 -2.35 -7.13 -25.85
CA ILE A 211 -1.75 -8.12 -26.77
C ILE A 211 -2.71 -8.45 -27.93
N GLN A 212 -4.00 -8.63 -27.63
CA GLN A 212 -5.01 -8.97 -28.64
C GLN A 212 -5.23 -7.83 -29.64
N ASN A 213 -5.34 -6.60 -29.14
CA ASN A 213 -5.60 -5.42 -29.96
C ASN A 213 -4.40 -5.01 -30.82
N TYR A 214 -3.17 -5.39 -30.46
CA TYR A 214 -2.01 -5.17 -31.32
C TYR A 214 -2.03 -6.04 -32.59
N LYS A 215 -2.67 -7.21 -32.52
CA LYS A 215 -2.78 -8.15 -33.64
C LYS A 215 -3.97 -7.90 -34.56
N SER A 216 -4.91 -7.06 -34.14
CA SER A 216 -6.11 -6.69 -34.90
C SER A 216 -5.82 -5.47 -35.76
#